data_AF-A0A9E4IAG0-F1
#
_entry.id   AF-A0A9E4IAG0-F1
#
_cell.length_a   1.000
_cell.length_b   1.000
_cell.length_c   1.000
_cell.angle_alpha   90.00
_cell.angle_beta   90.00
_cell.angle_gamma   90.00
#
_symmetry.space_group_name_H-M   'P 1'
#
loop_
_entity.id
_entity.type
_entity.pdbx_description
1 polymer ?
#
loop_
_entity_poly.entity_id
_entity_poly.type
_entity_poly.pdbx_seq_one_letter_code
_entity_poly.pdbx_strand_id
1 'polypeptide(L)'
;MPKRGWQWITDTLDGILARRARGMTRFGLWDVLVDGLMAMGLMVGLALGGYVSPAWLIPTLVLGGLLLSVRSLASGMLLQGMAYVWFLRTLAAQDREALVLLLWAIGVAAITHGYRVPRVLIPRFFADVARLNRKQQRNRLGDFGC
;
A
#
# COMPACT_ATOMS: atom_id res chain seq x y z
N MET A 1 33.68 -16.42 12.80
CA MET A 1 32.23 -16.31 13.04
C MET A 1 31.48 -16.23 11.71
N PRO A 2 30.96 -17.34 11.15
CA PRO A 2 30.19 -17.29 9.90
C PRO A 2 28.69 -17.28 10.20
N LYS A 3 28.02 -16.15 9.96
CA LYS A 3 26.56 -16.06 9.82
C LYS A 3 26.23 -16.25 8.34
N ARG A 4 25.76 -17.43 7.89
CA ARG A 4 25.24 -17.65 6.52
C ARG A 4 24.69 -19.07 6.33
N GLY A 5 23.44 -19.33 6.70
CA GLY A 5 22.79 -20.61 6.39
C GLY A 5 21.27 -20.55 6.49
N TRP A 6 20.76 -19.89 7.51
CA TRP A 6 19.32 -19.83 7.78
C TRP A 6 18.52 -18.94 6.83
N GLN A 7 19.15 -17.91 6.24
CA GLN A 7 18.47 -16.96 5.34
C GLN A 7 18.03 -17.59 4.01
N TRP A 8 18.74 -18.62 3.54
CA TRP A 8 18.41 -19.29 2.27
C TRP A 8 17.26 -20.30 2.41
N ILE A 9 17.15 -20.93 3.57
CA ILE A 9 16.09 -21.89 3.86
C ILE A 9 14.75 -21.18 3.99
N THR A 10 14.73 -19.99 4.62
CA THR A 10 13.53 -19.15 4.71
C THR A 10 13.06 -18.65 3.34
N ASP A 11 13.99 -18.23 2.47
CA ASP A 11 13.66 -17.72 1.13
C ASP A 11 13.05 -18.79 0.20
N THR A 12 13.59 -20.01 0.30
CA THR A 12 13.09 -21.14 -0.52
C THR A 12 11.73 -21.62 0.00
N LEU A 13 11.52 -21.60 1.33
CA LEU A 13 10.25 -21.96 1.95
C LEU A 13 9.16 -20.93 1.65
N ASP A 14 9.44 -19.63 1.72
CA ASP A 14 8.47 -18.58 1.36
C ASP A 14 8.10 -18.66 -0.12
N GLY A 15 9.07 -18.94 -1.01
CA GLY A 15 8.81 -19.14 -2.43
C GLY A 15 7.95 -20.37 -2.76
N ILE A 16 7.95 -21.40 -1.90
CA ILE A 16 7.12 -22.61 -2.04
C ILE A 16 5.74 -22.42 -1.38
N LEU A 17 5.68 -21.75 -0.22
CA LEU A 17 4.42 -21.37 0.43
C LEU A 17 3.62 -20.40 -0.45
N ALA A 18 4.27 -19.41 -1.06
CA ALA A 18 3.65 -18.47 -2.00
C ALA A 18 3.11 -19.16 -3.27
N ARG A 19 3.75 -20.26 -3.70
CA ARG A 19 3.31 -21.07 -4.86
C ARG A 19 2.16 -22.03 -4.53
N ARG A 20 2.11 -22.57 -3.31
CA ARG A 20 1.01 -23.43 -2.82
C ARG A 20 -0.22 -22.63 -2.41
N ALA A 21 -0.06 -21.38 -1.99
CA ALA A 21 -1.15 -20.48 -1.61
C ALA A 21 -1.84 -19.81 -2.81
N ARG A 22 -2.30 -20.57 -3.82
CA ARG A 22 -3.22 -20.05 -4.88
C ARG A 22 -4.60 -19.59 -4.34
N GLY A 23 -4.70 -19.35 -3.04
CA GLY A 23 -5.83 -18.81 -2.31
C GLY A 23 -5.30 -17.90 -1.20
N MET A 24 -5.96 -16.74 -1.06
CA MET A 24 -5.62 -15.60 -0.20
C MET A 24 -5.22 -16.03 1.22
N THR A 25 -3.93 -16.02 1.52
CA THR A 25 -3.45 -16.22 2.89
C THR A 25 -3.59 -14.92 3.69
N ARG A 26 -3.75 -15.05 5.01
CA ARG A 26 -3.74 -13.93 5.98
C ARG A 26 -2.58 -12.94 5.79
N PHE A 27 -1.52 -13.34 5.08
CA PHE A 27 -0.37 -12.52 4.72
C PHE A 27 -0.70 -11.32 3.81
N GLY A 28 -1.69 -11.42 2.91
CA GLY A 28 -2.03 -10.29 2.03
C GLY A 28 -2.63 -9.07 2.76
N LEU A 29 -3.17 -9.25 3.97
CA LEU A 29 -3.67 -8.15 4.80
C LEU A 29 -2.53 -7.47 5.57
N TRP A 30 -1.52 -8.24 5.97
CA TRP A 30 -0.31 -7.73 6.61
C TRP A 30 0.54 -6.92 5.64
N ASP A 31 0.60 -7.35 4.38
CA ASP A 31 1.24 -6.61 3.29
C ASP A 31 0.71 -5.18 3.21
N VAL A 32 -0.61 -5.01 3.04
CA VAL A 32 -1.29 -3.70 2.99
C VAL A 32 -1.09 -2.86 4.27
N LEU A 33 -1.00 -3.49 5.45
CA LEU A 33 -0.76 -2.80 6.71
C LEU A 33 0.69 -2.27 6.81
N VAL A 34 1.67 -3.11 6.48
CA VAL A 34 3.10 -2.73 6.48
C VAL A 34 3.32 -1.62 5.46
N ASP A 35 2.78 -1.80 4.26
CA ASP A 35 2.78 -0.83 3.17
C ASP A 35 2.14 0.51 3.56
N GLY A 36 1.00 0.47 4.24
CA GLY A 36 0.33 1.66 4.74
C GLY A 36 1.13 2.37 5.82
N LEU A 37 1.76 1.64 6.75
CA LEU A 37 2.64 2.22 7.77
C LEU A 37 3.88 2.87 7.14
N MET A 38 4.48 2.23 6.15
CA MET A 38 5.59 2.80 5.38
C MET A 38 5.16 4.09 4.68
N ALA A 39 3.97 4.11 4.07
CA ALA A 39 3.42 5.31 3.45
C ALA A 39 3.16 6.45 4.46
N MET A 40 2.70 6.13 5.68
CA MET A 40 2.57 7.13 6.75
C MET A 40 3.93 7.69 7.17
N GLY A 41 4.92 6.81 7.40
CA GLY A 41 6.28 7.22 7.74
C GLY A 41 6.90 8.11 6.68
N LEU A 42 6.70 7.78 5.40
CA LEU A 42 7.15 8.58 4.26
C LEU A 42 6.51 9.97 4.26
N MET A 43 5.18 10.06 4.43
CA MET A 43 4.47 11.34 4.50
C MET A 43 4.93 12.21 5.68
N VAL A 44 5.16 11.60 6.85
CA VAL A 44 5.71 12.30 8.02
C VAL A 44 7.13 12.80 7.72
N GLY A 45 7.99 11.96 7.15
CA GLY A 45 9.35 12.35 6.77
C GLY A 45 9.37 13.50 5.76
N LEU A 46 8.50 13.46 4.75
CA LEU A 46 8.37 14.54 3.76
C LEU A 46 7.84 15.84 4.36
N ALA A 47 6.91 15.77 5.32
CA ALA A 47 6.41 16.93 6.04
C ALA A 47 7.48 17.55 6.94
N LEU A 48 8.21 16.73 7.70
CA LEU A 48 9.32 17.19 8.54
C LEU A 48 10.49 17.76 7.74
N GLY A 49 10.73 17.23 6.53
CA GLY A 49 11.71 17.77 5.58
C GLY A 49 11.27 19.05 4.87
N GLY A 50 10.07 19.56 5.13
CA GLY A 50 9.53 20.77 4.49
C GLY A 50 9.12 20.60 3.02
N TYR A 51 9.10 19.37 2.51
CA TYR A 51 8.73 19.07 1.12
C TYR A 51 7.22 19.02 0.89
N VAL A 52 6.47 18.75 1.95
CA VAL A 52 5.02 18.65 1.93
C VAL A 52 4.45 19.56 3.03
N SER A 53 3.38 20.29 2.71
CA SER A 53 2.68 21.09 3.71
C SER A 53 2.18 20.19 4.86
N PRO A 54 2.38 20.57 6.14
CA PRO A 54 1.89 19.82 7.29
C PRO A 54 0.38 19.52 7.25
N ALA A 55 -0.40 20.29 6.49
CA ALA A 55 -1.83 20.03 6.26
C ALA A 55 -2.11 18.62 5.71
N TRP A 56 -1.16 18.03 4.97
CA TRP A 56 -1.30 16.66 4.44
C TRP A 56 -1.13 15.56 5.48
N LEU A 57 -0.70 15.88 6.70
CA LEU A 57 -0.71 14.92 7.81
C LEU A 57 -2.14 14.56 8.22
N ILE A 58 -3.09 15.47 8.06
CA ILE A 58 -4.50 15.23 8.38
C ILE A 58 -5.09 14.08 7.54
N PRO A 59 -5.08 14.12 6.19
CA PRO A 59 -5.54 12.99 5.39
C PRO A 59 -4.70 11.74 5.59
N THR A 60 -3.39 11.87 5.85
CA THR A 60 -2.51 10.72 6.18
C THR A 60 -2.99 9.99 7.43
N LEU A 61 -3.30 10.72 8.51
CA LEU A 61 -3.81 10.17 9.76
C LEU A 61 -5.22 9.61 9.60
N VAL A 62 -6.08 10.27 8.83
CA VAL A 62 -7.45 9.77 8.55
C VAL A 62 -7.39 8.45 7.79
N LEU A 63 -6.61 8.38 6.71
CA LEU A 63 -6.46 7.16 5.90
C LEU A 63 -5.73 6.06 6.66
N GLY A 64 -4.69 6.40 7.42
CA GLY A 64 -3.97 5.48 8.29
C GLY A 64 -4.86 4.92 9.41
N GLY A 65 -5.64 5.78 10.07
CA GLY A 65 -6.63 5.38 11.08
C GLY A 65 -7.72 4.50 10.49
N LEU A 66 -8.21 4.81 9.29
CA LEU A 66 -9.19 3.99 8.56
C LEU A 66 -8.60 2.62 8.18
N LEU A 67 -7.33 2.58 7.76
CA LEU A 67 -6.61 1.35 7.47
C LEU A 67 -6.44 0.49 8.74
N LEU A 68 -6.05 1.09 9.86
CA LEU A 68 -5.86 0.34 11.11
C LEU A 68 -7.19 -0.16 11.70
N SER A 69 -8.26 0.64 11.58
CA SER A 69 -9.57 0.35 12.15
C SER A 69 -10.37 -0.64 11.32
N VAL A 70 -10.44 -0.42 10.00
CA VAL A 70 -11.29 -1.19 9.09
C VAL A 70 -10.50 -2.26 8.34
N ARG A 71 -9.16 -2.14 8.30
CA ARG A 71 -8.26 -2.99 7.49
C ARG A 71 -8.73 -3.08 6.04
N SER A 72 -9.21 -1.94 5.53
CA SER A 72 -9.68 -1.80 4.16
C SER A 72 -8.49 -1.69 3.21
N LEU A 73 -8.57 -2.45 2.12
CA LEU A 73 -7.55 -2.45 1.08
C LEU A 73 -7.57 -1.12 0.32
N ALA A 74 -8.76 -0.51 0.16
CA ALA A 74 -8.93 0.78 -0.49
C ALA A 74 -8.22 1.92 0.26
N SER A 75 -8.29 1.95 1.59
CA SER A 75 -7.62 2.98 2.39
C SER A 75 -6.09 2.85 2.33
N GLY A 76 -5.58 1.61 2.35
CA GLY A 76 -4.14 1.36 2.20
C GLY A 76 -3.62 1.83 0.85
N MET A 77 -4.32 1.49 -0.24
CA MET A 77 -3.94 1.91 -1.60
C MET A 77 -3.99 3.42 -1.80
N LEU A 78 -5.01 4.10 -1.27
CA LEU A 78 -5.10 5.56 -1.35
C LEU A 78 -3.97 6.24 -0.59
N LEU A 79 -3.64 5.74 0.61
CA LEU A 79 -2.56 6.24 1.43
C LEU A 79 -1.19 6.06 0.75
N GLN A 80 -0.92 4.87 0.22
CA GLN A 80 0.28 4.59 -0.55
C GLN A 80 0.37 5.45 -1.81
N GLY A 81 -0.72 5.54 -2.58
CA GLY A 81 -0.77 6.34 -3.80
C GLY A 81 -0.45 7.81 -3.53
N MET A 82 -1.07 8.37 -2.49
CA MET A 82 -0.78 9.74 -2.05
C MET A 82 0.69 9.93 -1.67
N ALA A 83 1.24 9.01 -0.87
CA ALA A 83 2.62 9.07 -0.41
C ALA A 83 3.62 8.97 -1.59
N TYR A 84 3.39 8.07 -2.54
CA TYR A 84 4.24 7.91 -3.71
C TYR A 84 4.16 9.10 -4.67
N VAL A 85 2.99 9.69 -4.87
CA VAL A 85 2.84 10.90 -5.70
C VAL A 85 3.69 12.04 -5.12
N TRP A 86 3.62 12.25 -3.81
CA TRP A 86 4.43 13.28 -3.16
C TRP A 86 5.91 12.97 -3.22
N PHE A 87 6.31 11.72 -2.96
CA PHE A 87 7.70 11.31 -3.06
C PHE A 87 8.27 11.50 -4.47
N LEU A 88 7.56 11.06 -5.51
CA LEU A 88 7.99 11.24 -6.91
C LEU A 88 8.08 12.71 -7.29
N ARG A 89 7.13 13.53 -6.81
CA ARG A 89 7.17 14.98 -7.04
C ARG A 89 8.37 15.63 -6.36
N THR A 90 8.66 15.25 -5.12
CA THR A 90 9.83 15.75 -4.38
C THR A 90 11.12 15.32 -5.06
N LEU A 91 11.21 14.06 -5.50
CA LEU A 91 12.36 13.55 -6.22
C LEU A 91 12.55 14.27 -7.56
N ALA A 92 11.47 14.51 -8.31
CA ALA A 92 11.51 15.29 -9.56
C ALA A 92 12.01 16.72 -9.38
N ALA A 93 11.72 17.33 -8.22
CA ALA A 93 12.12 18.69 -7.90
C ALA A 93 13.58 18.78 -7.40
N GLN A 94 14.11 17.73 -6.77
CA GLN A 94 15.46 17.75 -6.21
C GLN A 94 16.51 17.07 -7.07
N ASP A 95 16.21 15.91 -7.64
CA ASP A 95 17.20 15.08 -8.33
C ASP A 95 16.56 14.33 -9.51
N ARG A 96 16.82 14.85 -10.72
CA ARG A 96 16.33 14.25 -11.96
C ARG A 96 17.01 12.92 -12.27
N GLU A 97 18.26 12.73 -11.88
CA GLU A 97 18.99 11.49 -12.19
C GLU A 97 18.46 10.33 -11.33
N ALA A 98 18.24 10.59 -10.05
CA ALA A 98 17.60 9.63 -9.15
C ALA A 98 16.18 9.26 -9.63
N LEU A 99 15.41 10.23 -10.13
CA LEU A 99 14.09 9.96 -10.71
C LEU A 99 14.17 9.08 -11.95
N VAL A 100 15.10 9.33 -12.87
CA VAL A 100 15.26 8.52 -14.09
C VAL A 100 15.65 7.09 -13.73
N LEU A 101 16.58 6.92 -12.79
CA LEU A 101 16.97 5.58 -12.30
C LEU A 101 15.81 4.86 -11.63
N LEU A 102 15.03 5.56 -10.81
CA LEU A 102 13.85 4.99 -10.16
C LEU A 102 12.79 4.56 -11.18
N LEU A 103 12.47 5.42 -12.15
CA LEU A 103 11.51 5.10 -13.21
C LEU A 103 11.99 3.94 -14.08
N TRP A 104 13.29 3.87 -14.38
CA TRP A 104 13.88 2.75 -15.10
C TRP A 104 13.74 1.45 -14.32
N ALA A 105 14.05 1.46 -13.02
CA ALA A 105 13.89 0.29 -12.14
C ALA A 105 12.42 -0.17 -12.06
N ILE A 106 11.47 0.76 -11.93
CA ILE A 106 10.03 0.47 -11.98
C ILE A 106 9.66 -0.14 -13.33
N GLY A 107 10.17 0.39 -14.44
CA GLY A 107 9.93 -0.12 -15.79
C GLY A 107 10.42 -1.56 -15.96
N VAL A 108 11.63 -1.87 -15.50
CA VAL A 108 12.19 -3.24 -15.52
C VAL A 108 11.37 -4.19 -14.65
N ALA A 109 10.98 -3.76 -13.45
CA ALA A 109 10.11 -4.55 -12.57
C ALA A 109 8.73 -4.80 -13.21
N ALA A 110 8.15 -3.80 -13.86
CA ALA A 110 6.87 -3.92 -14.56
C ALA A 110 6.96 -4.85 -15.78
N ILE A 111 8.05 -4.84 -16.55
CA ILE A 111 8.22 -5.75 -17.68
C ILE A 111 8.38 -7.19 -17.18
N THR A 112 9.15 -7.40 -16.11
CA THR A 112 9.43 -8.73 -15.56
C THR A 112 8.24 -9.34 -14.79
N HIS A 113 7.40 -8.52 -14.14
CA HIS A 113 6.34 -8.99 -13.23
C HIS A 113 4.91 -8.46 -13.55
N GLY A 114 4.75 -7.58 -14.55
CA GLY A 114 3.55 -6.74 -14.73
C GLY A 114 2.26 -7.44 -15.14
N TYR A 115 2.32 -8.68 -15.62
CA TYR A 115 1.12 -9.40 -16.08
C TYR A 115 0.15 -9.82 -14.95
N ARG A 116 0.54 -9.72 -13.66
CA ARG A 116 -0.32 -10.15 -12.54
C ARG A 116 -1.11 -9.03 -11.85
N VAL A 117 -0.68 -7.78 -11.96
CA VAL A 117 -1.20 -6.67 -11.14
C VAL A 117 -2.62 -6.22 -11.54
N PRO A 118 -2.94 -5.90 -12.81
CA PRO A 118 -4.24 -5.30 -13.12
C PRO A 118 -5.44 -6.24 -12.97
N ARG A 119 -5.26 -7.57 -13.15
CA ARG A 119 -6.37 -8.54 -13.11
C ARG A 119 -6.87 -8.86 -11.70
N VAL A 120 -6.04 -8.67 -10.68
CA VAL A 120 -6.38 -9.06 -9.30
C VAL A 120 -6.67 -7.84 -8.43
N LEU A 121 -5.95 -6.73 -8.64
CA LEU A 121 -6.00 -5.57 -7.78
C LEU A 121 -7.25 -4.70 -8.02
N ILE A 122 -7.56 -4.42 -9.29
CA ILE A 122 -8.64 -3.52 -9.69
C ILE A 122 -10.01 -4.05 -9.25
N PRO A 123 -10.40 -5.31 -9.50
CA PRO A 123 -11.71 -5.82 -9.09
C PRO A 123 -11.88 -5.85 -7.56
N ARG A 124 -10.78 -6.09 -6.83
CA ARG A 124 -10.79 -6.14 -5.35
C ARG A 124 -10.98 -4.77 -4.73
N PHE A 125 -10.34 -3.74 -5.29
CA PHE A 125 -10.56 -2.36 -4.86
C PHE A 125 -12.05 -1.98 -4.97
N PHE A 126 -12.66 -2.21 -6.13
CA PHE A 126 -14.09 -1.92 -6.34
C PHE A 126 -14.99 -2.77 -5.45
N ALA A 127 -14.65 -4.04 -5.20
CA ALA A 127 -15.40 -4.89 -4.29
C ALA A 127 -15.35 -4.38 -2.84
N ASP A 128 -14.22 -3.82 -2.39
CA ASP A 128 -14.07 -3.25 -1.05
C ASP A 128 -14.83 -1.93 -0.89
N VAL A 129 -14.76 -1.05 -1.90
CA VAL A 129 -15.56 0.18 -1.96
C VAL A 129 -17.06 -0.15 -1.93
N ALA A 130 -17.50 -1.17 -2.67
CA ALA A 130 -18.89 -1.60 -2.69
C ALA A 130 -19.34 -2.23 -1.35
N ARG A 131 -18.45 -2.85 -0.58
CA ARG A 131 -18.76 -3.33 0.78
C ARG A 131 -18.93 -2.17 1.76
N LEU A 132 -18.05 -1.17 1.69
CA LEU A 132 -18.15 0.03 2.54
C LEU A 132 -19.46 0.78 2.29
N ASN A 133 -19.84 0.97 1.02
CA ASN A 133 -21.09 1.64 0.66
C ASN A 133 -22.33 0.90 1.21
N ARG A 134 -22.38 -0.44 1.07
CA ARG A 134 -23.49 -1.25 1.59
C ARG A 134 -23.59 -1.24 3.11
N LYS A 135 -22.45 -1.27 3.82
CA LYS A 135 -22.41 -1.18 5.29
C LYS A 135 -22.91 0.18 5.78
N GLN A 136 -22.55 1.25 5.06
CA GLN A 136 -23.00 2.61 5.35
C GLN A 136 -24.51 2.79 5.08
N GLN A 137 -25.04 2.22 3.99
CA GLN A 137 -26.48 2.23 3.71
C GLN A 137 -27.28 1.43 4.75
N ARG A 138 -26.78 0.29 5.20
CA ARG A 138 -27.45 -0.51 6.25
C ARG A 138 -27.52 0.24 7.58
N ASN A 139 -26.45 0.94 7.95
CA ASN A 139 -26.46 1.78 9.16
C ASN A 139 -27.44 2.95 9.02
N ARG A 140 -27.53 3.60 7.84
CA ARG A 140 -28.53 4.66 7.62
C ARG A 140 -29.96 4.16 7.72
N LEU A 141 -30.26 2.96 7.21
CA LEU A 141 -31.61 2.39 7.27
C LEU A 141 -32.00 1.89 8.67
N GLY A 142 -31.02 1.56 9.53
CA GLY A 142 -31.25 1.23 10.93
C GLY A 142 -31.62 2.43 11.80
N ASP A 143 -31.13 3.64 11.47
CA ASP A 143 -31.43 4.87 12.21
C ASP A 143 -32.81 5.49 11.88
N PHE A 144 -33.48 5.06 10.80
CA PHE A 144 -34.86 5.47 10.48
C PHE A 144 -35.93 4.50 11.01
N GLY A 145 -35.52 3.49 11.79
CA GLY A 145 -36.38 2.43 12.32
C GLY A 145 -36.48 2.46 13.84
N CYS A 146 -36.75 3.62 14.44
CA CYS A 146 -37.29 3.78 15.80
C CYS A 146 -38.29 4.93 15.81
#